data_AF-A0A1D2NBF8-F1
#
_entry.id   AF-A0A1D2NBF8-F1
#
_cell.length_a   1.000
_cell.length_b   1.000
_cell.length_c   1.000
_cell.angle_alpha   90.00
_cell.angle_beta   90.00
_cell.angle_gamma   90.00
#
_symmetry.space_group_name_H-M   'P 1'
#
loop_
_entity.id
_entity.type
_entity.pdbx_description
1 polymer ?
#
loop_
_entity_poly.entity_id
_entity_poly.type
_entity_poly.pdbx_seq_one_letter_code
_entity_poly.pdbx_strand_id
1 'polypeptide(L)'
;LNHALDTINEMVQPSSSSNLLQTLSKMIALKHLVFWTVFYIIPCANCANILFFFVGGTHSHDIPIWPLVVKLADRNHSVTFFSAHTRKPWKDPRIELLIPEEVKKINDRYLGDVMSLRLRGEERLVWESIPTWSYEICEYILRHPEVPENYIEPYYWTYKRRTQFFPKLDKLMREFFETDNITSFEELERKTDLLFVNTHPSVELPRSLPPNIISVGGMQMYGQKNATIPKDIENFVNSAEQGFILIAFGSSIDFSSIPAAFELAFFDAINRFPKIHFLVKATSEAPKNCPKNLKYKPWAPQKELMAHPKTLACITHSGLNGIIEATWTGVPLILIPIFAEQDYQAYKLQAREVGIRLELRDINADDLTSAIYNITTNPMYRNNMKKLQAAFQDRPQSPIDLAVYWTEFTLRHDDLSFMNPIIYQPWRVYIESLLFTPALPWVALITTLSVIILTISIFRG
;
A
#
# COMPACT_ATOMS: atom_id res chain seq x y z
N LEU A 1 23.32 -0.03 -41.40
CA LEU A 1 24.70 -0.58 -41.30
C LEU A 1 25.30 -0.73 -42.70
N ASN A 2 24.79 -1.65 -43.53
CA ASN A 2 25.34 -1.97 -44.86
C ASN A 2 25.68 -0.74 -45.72
N HIS A 3 24.71 0.15 -45.97
CA HIS A 3 24.93 1.39 -46.74
C HIS A 3 26.14 2.23 -46.26
N ALA A 4 26.48 2.23 -44.97
CA ALA A 4 27.65 2.93 -44.45
C ALA A 4 28.97 2.15 -44.71
N LEU A 5 28.93 0.82 -44.78
CA LEU A 5 30.05 -0.01 -45.22
C LEU A 5 30.30 0.15 -46.72
N ASP A 6 29.24 0.23 -47.51
CA ASP A 6 29.31 0.43 -48.97
C ASP A 6 29.97 1.78 -49.30
N THR A 7 29.53 2.87 -48.65
CA THR A 7 30.15 4.21 -48.79
C THR A 7 31.62 4.24 -48.33
N ILE A 8 32.00 3.43 -47.33
CA ILE A 8 33.41 3.31 -46.91
C ILE A 8 34.24 2.59 -47.97
N ASN A 9 33.70 1.59 -48.67
CA ASN A 9 34.41 0.88 -49.74
C ASN A 9 34.65 1.78 -50.97
N GLU A 10 33.67 2.60 -51.37
CA GLU A 10 33.82 3.53 -52.51
C GLU A 10 34.93 4.58 -52.29
N MET A 11 35.19 4.98 -51.04
CA MET A 11 36.26 5.93 -50.70
C MET A 11 37.69 5.32 -50.76
N VAL A 12 37.84 4.01 -50.99
CA VAL A 12 39.13 3.30 -50.95
C VAL A 12 39.52 2.76 -52.34
N GLN A 13 39.71 3.68 -53.29
CA GLN A 13 40.47 3.41 -54.52
C GLN A 13 41.94 3.85 -54.35
N PRO A 14 42.94 2.95 -54.50
CA PRO A 14 44.30 3.22 -54.05
C PRO A 14 45.11 4.04 -55.05
N SER A 15 45.49 5.26 -54.66
CA SER A 15 46.54 6.05 -55.34
C SER A 15 47.76 6.23 -54.42
N SER A 16 48.91 5.75 -54.88
CA SER A 16 50.24 5.76 -54.21
C SER A 16 50.35 5.01 -52.87
N SER A 17 51.51 4.36 -52.68
CA SER A 17 51.80 3.53 -51.50
C SER A 17 51.97 4.32 -50.19
N SER A 18 52.29 5.62 -50.27
CA SER A 18 52.37 6.52 -49.10
C SER A 18 51.03 6.72 -48.39
N ASN A 19 49.90 6.58 -49.10
CA ASN A 19 48.57 6.70 -48.49
C ASN A 19 48.19 5.48 -47.62
N LEU A 20 48.76 4.30 -47.87
CA LEU A 20 48.28 3.06 -47.23
C LEU A 20 48.42 3.08 -45.69
N LEU A 21 49.57 3.53 -45.18
CA LEU A 21 49.82 3.67 -43.73
C LEU A 21 48.94 4.75 -43.09
N GLN A 22 48.69 5.86 -43.80
CA GLN A 22 47.85 6.94 -43.28
C GLN A 22 46.36 6.56 -43.27
N THR A 23 45.91 5.79 -44.26
CA THR A 23 44.57 5.19 -44.29
C THR A 23 44.41 4.11 -43.21
N LEU A 24 45.41 3.23 -43.02
CA LEU A 24 45.41 2.27 -41.91
C LEU A 24 45.34 2.95 -40.54
N SER A 25 46.13 4.02 -40.33
CA SER A 25 46.07 4.85 -39.13
C SER A 25 44.67 5.44 -38.90
N LYS A 26 44.06 6.03 -39.94
CA LYS A 26 42.68 6.55 -39.89
C LYS A 26 41.64 5.45 -39.66
N MET A 27 41.79 4.27 -40.24
CA MET A 27 40.89 3.12 -40.02
C MET A 27 41.00 2.56 -38.60
N ILE A 28 42.20 2.53 -38.01
CA ILE A 28 42.41 2.12 -36.62
C ILE A 28 41.81 3.17 -35.67
N ALA A 29 42.09 4.46 -35.90
CA ALA A 29 41.49 5.55 -35.13
C ALA A 29 39.96 5.58 -35.22
N LEU A 30 39.39 5.37 -36.42
CA LEU A 30 37.94 5.31 -36.63
C LEU A 30 37.33 4.03 -36.02
N LYS A 31 37.99 2.87 -36.10
CA LYS A 31 37.55 1.66 -35.38
C LYS A 31 37.55 1.88 -33.88
N HIS A 32 38.58 2.48 -33.30
CA HIS A 32 38.57 2.82 -31.87
C HIS A 32 37.49 3.86 -31.54
N LEU A 33 37.32 4.91 -32.35
CA LEU A 33 36.29 5.93 -32.11
C LEU A 33 34.88 5.32 -32.16
N VAL A 34 34.60 4.43 -33.12
CA VAL A 34 33.32 3.71 -33.23
C VAL A 34 33.16 2.69 -32.09
N PHE A 35 34.22 1.97 -31.71
CA PHE A 35 34.18 1.02 -30.59
C PHE A 35 33.89 1.74 -29.26
N TRP A 36 34.58 2.85 -28.99
CA TRP A 36 34.35 3.69 -27.81
C TRP A 36 33.00 4.39 -27.84
N THR A 37 32.54 4.93 -28.98
CA THR A 37 31.19 5.51 -29.06
C THR A 37 30.10 4.45 -28.93
N VAL A 38 30.25 3.24 -29.46
CA VAL A 38 29.31 2.14 -29.19
C VAL A 38 29.30 1.76 -27.70
N PHE A 39 30.46 1.70 -27.04
CA PHE A 39 30.51 1.45 -25.59
C PHE A 39 29.98 2.59 -24.71
N TYR A 40 30.02 3.85 -25.17
CA TYR A 40 29.45 5.01 -24.48
C TYR A 40 27.98 5.32 -24.86
N ILE A 41 27.48 4.80 -25.98
CA ILE A 41 26.10 4.99 -26.48
C ILE A 41 25.22 3.75 -26.19
N ILE A 42 25.82 2.63 -25.80
CA ILE A 42 25.16 1.69 -24.88
C ILE A 42 25.12 2.40 -23.50
N PRO A 43 23.99 2.95 -23.04
CA PRO A 43 23.84 3.13 -21.61
C PRO A 43 23.96 1.74 -20.97
N CYS A 44 24.67 1.63 -19.84
CA CYS A 44 24.58 0.45 -19.00
C CYS A 44 23.15 0.36 -18.46
N ALA A 45 22.27 -0.24 -19.25
CA ALA A 45 20.94 -0.65 -18.85
C ALA A 45 21.15 -1.81 -17.87
N ASN A 46 21.33 -1.49 -16.59
CA ASN A 46 21.43 -2.43 -15.48
C ASN A 46 20.06 -3.12 -15.29
N CYS A 47 19.70 -3.96 -16.27
CA CYS A 47 18.60 -4.90 -16.16
C CYS A 47 18.88 -5.81 -14.96
N ALA A 48 17.88 -5.94 -14.11
CA ALA A 48 17.95 -6.75 -12.90
C ALA A 48 16.75 -7.69 -12.88
N ASN A 49 16.88 -8.81 -12.16
CA ASN A 49 15.76 -9.68 -11.85
C ASN A 49 15.20 -9.22 -10.49
N ILE A 50 14.00 -8.66 -10.50
CA ILE A 50 13.37 -8.01 -9.33
C ILE A 50 12.17 -8.85 -8.88
N LEU A 51 12.25 -9.41 -7.67
CA LEU A 51 11.15 -10.14 -7.04
C LEU A 51 10.29 -9.18 -6.19
N PHE A 52 9.00 -9.15 -6.48
CA PHE A 52 7.97 -8.59 -5.61
C PHE A 52 7.20 -9.73 -4.93
N PHE A 53 6.96 -9.64 -3.62
CA PHE A 53 6.47 -10.76 -2.82
C PHE A 53 5.33 -10.32 -1.87
N PHE A 54 4.10 -10.73 -2.17
CA PHE A 54 2.86 -10.30 -1.50
C PHE A 54 1.99 -11.49 -1.09
N VAL A 55 2.37 -12.17 -0.01
CA VAL A 55 1.73 -13.44 0.43
C VAL A 55 0.46 -13.28 1.28
N GLY A 56 0.06 -12.06 1.60
CA GLY A 56 -1.10 -11.80 2.46
C GLY A 56 -1.65 -10.38 2.35
N GLY A 57 -2.74 -10.13 3.06
CA GLY A 57 -3.48 -8.87 2.99
C GLY A 57 -4.62 -8.95 1.97
N THR A 58 -5.06 -7.81 1.45
CA THR A 58 -6.21 -7.72 0.53
C THR A 58 -5.72 -7.33 -0.87
N HIS A 59 -6.46 -7.63 -1.94
CA HIS A 59 -6.12 -7.19 -3.31
C HIS A 59 -5.80 -5.68 -3.41
N SER A 60 -6.30 -4.84 -2.49
CA SER A 60 -5.93 -3.42 -2.45
C SER A 60 -4.44 -3.15 -2.15
N HIS A 61 -3.70 -4.11 -1.60
CA HIS A 61 -2.26 -3.98 -1.26
C HIS A 61 -1.38 -4.04 -2.51
N ASP A 62 -1.74 -4.84 -3.51
CA ASP A 62 -1.07 -4.92 -4.82
C ASP A 62 -1.25 -3.64 -5.65
N ILE A 63 -2.39 -2.94 -5.49
CA ILE A 63 -2.78 -1.78 -6.31
C ILE A 63 -1.75 -0.62 -6.31
N PRO A 64 -1.22 -0.14 -5.16
CA PRO A 64 -0.20 0.90 -5.16
C PRO A 64 1.16 0.44 -5.72
N ILE A 65 1.48 -0.85 -5.66
CA ILE A 65 2.80 -1.37 -6.09
C ILE A 65 2.82 -1.74 -7.58
N TRP A 66 1.71 -2.22 -8.15
CA TRP A 66 1.67 -2.64 -9.56
C TRP A 66 2.18 -1.59 -10.57
N PRO A 67 1.90 -0.29 -10.42
CA PRO A 67 2.50 0.74 -11.28
C PRO A 67 4.03 0.76 -11.30
N LEU A 68 4.70 0.43 -10.19
CA LEU A 68 6.16 0.32 -10.13
C LEU A 68 6.66 -0.93 -10.90
N VAL A 69 5.97 -2.06 -10.76
CA VAL A 69 6.23 -3.30 -11.53
C VAL A 69 6.24 -3.02 -13.03
N VAL A 70 5.22 -2.33 -13.54
CA VAL A 70 5.13 -1.94 -14.96
C VAL A 70 6.26 -0.99 -15.34
N LYS A 71 6.55 0.02 -14.53
CA LYS A 71 7.57 1.03 -14.85
C LYS A 71 9.00 0.48 -14.83
N LEU A 72 9.28 -0.53 -14.00
CA LEU A 72 10.56 -1.25 -14.01
C LEU A 72 10.68 -2.16 -15.24
N ALA A 73 9.61 -2.85 -15.64
CA ALA A 73 9.58 -3.59 -16.90
C ALA A 73 9.75 -2.68 -18.12
N ASP A 74 9.07 -1.52 -18.16
CA ASP A 74 9.26 -0.47 -19.18
C ASP A 74 10.74 -0.06 -19.30
N ARG A 75 11.47 -0.03 -18.19
CA ARG A 75 12.92 0.27 -18.10
C ARG A 75 13.84 -0.95 -18.25
N ASN A 76 13.29 -2.07 -18.74
CA ASN A 76 14.02 -3.27 -19.13
C ASN A 76 14.62 -4.09 -17.97
N HIS A 77 14.07 -3.97 -16.76
CA HIS A 77 14.26 -4.97 -15.72
C HIS A 77 13.31 -6.18 -15.96
N SER A 78 13.74 -7.37 -15.56
CA SER A 78 12.87 -8.55 -15.45
C SER A 78 12.20 -8.53 -14.08
N VAL A 79 10.90 -8.76 -14.00
CA VAL A 79 10.14 -8.61 -12.76
C VAL A 79 9.26 -9.83 -12.52
N THR A 80 9.47 -10.53 -11.42
CA THR A 80 8.58 -11.59 -10.95
C THR A 80 7.69 -11.03 -9.86
N PHE A 81 6.37 -11.11 -10.05
CA PHE A 81 5.37 -10.64 -9.09
C PHE A 81 4.66 -11.84 -8.46
N PHE A 82 5.07 -12.21 -7.25
CA PHE A 82 4.45 -13.25 -6.44
C PHE A 82 3.34 -12.64 -5.58
N SER A 83 2.10 -13.10 -5.73
CA SER A 83 0.95 -12.57 -4.98
C SER A 83 -0.07 -13.64 -4.59
N ALA A 84 -0.73 -13.46 -3.44
CA ALA A 84 -1.93 -14.20 -3.06
C ALA A 84 -3.14 -13.86 -3.96
N HIS A 85 -3.13 -12.73 -4.68
CA HIS A 85 -4.30 -12.15 -5.32
C HIS A 85 -4.38 -12.48 -6.82
N THR A 86 -5.55 -12.95 -7.26
CA THR A 86 -5.77 -13.22 -8.68
C THR A 86 -5.79 -11.93 -9.50
N ARG A 87 -5.02 -11.92 -10.61
CA ARG A 87 -4.87 -10.75 -11.48
C ARG A 87 -4.94 -11.15 -12.94
N LYS A 88 -5.45 -10.27 -13.81
CA LYS A 88 -5.49 -10.52 -15.25
C LYS A 88 -4.05 -10.69 -15.80
N PRO A 89 -3.79 -11.70 -16.65
CA PRO A 89 -2.47 -11.90 -17.26
C PRO A 89 -1.95 -10.63 -17.92
N TRP A 90 -0.68 -10.31 -17.67
CA TRP A 90 -0.01 -9.18 -18.30
C TRP A 90 0.62 -9.61 -19.63
N LYS A 91 0.81 -8.65 -20.56
CA LYS A 91 1.30 -8.93 -21.92
C LYS A 91 2.80 -8.69 -22.12
N ASP A 92 3.46 -8.05 -21.15
CA ASP A 92 4.90 -7.82 -21.23
C ASP A 92 5.63 -9.10 -20.80
N PRO A 93 6.48 -9.72 -21.66
CA PRO A 93 7.20 -10.95 -21.32
C PRO A 93 8.26 -10.73 -20.22
N ARG A 94 8.55 -9.49 -19.84
CA ARG A 94 9.44 -9.15 -18.71
C ARG A 94 8.71 -9.18 -17.35
N ILE A 95 7.39 -9.37 -17.32
CA ILE A 95 6.61 -9.49 -16.08
C ILE A 95 6.06 -10.92 -15.95
N GLU A 96 6.69 -11.69 -15.08
CA GLU A 96 6.17 -12.97 -14.60
C GLU A 96 5.18 -12.73 -13.44
N LEU A 97 4.10 -13.51 -13.40
CA LEU A 97 3.04 -13.40 -12.39
C LEU A 97 2.83 -14.77 -11.74
N LEU A 98 3.22 -14.91 -10.49
CA LEU A 98 3.12 -16.15 -9.72
C LEU A 98 2.01 -16.01 -8.67
N ILE A 99 0.95 -16.82 -8.80
CA ILE A 99 -0.19 -16.84 -7.88
C ILE A 99 -0.44 -18.29 -7.46
N PRO A 100 0.16 -18.77 -6.35
CA PRO A 100 -0.10 -20.11 -5.86
C PRO A 100 -1.50 -20.20 -5.25
N GLU A 101 -2.30 -21.13 -5.77
CA GLU A 101 -3.72 -21.27 -5.41
C GLU A 101 -3.95 -21.59 -3.91
N GLU A 102 -2.96 -22.16 -3.22
CA GLU A 102 -3.05 -22.38 -1.76
C GLU A 102 -2.77 -21.11 -0.94
N VAL A 103 -1.80 -20.28 -1.32
CA VAL A 103 -1.52 -18.99 -0.64
C VAL A 103 -2.76 -18.10 -0.66
N LYS A 104 -3.43 -18.06 -1.81
CA LYS A 104 -4.75 -17.45 -2.01
C LYS A 104 -5.82 -18.02 -1.05
N LYS A 105 -6.01 -19.35 -0.99
CA LYS A 105 -7.02 -19.97 -0.11
C LYS A 105 -6.83 -19.67 1.39
N ILE A 106 -5.59 -19.52 1.85
CA ILE A 106 -5.32 -19.15 3.25
C ILE A 106 -5.61 -17.67 3.48
N ASN A 107 -5.28 -16.82 2.50
CA ASN A 107 -5.59 -15.40 2.54
C ASN A 107 -7.11 -15.14 2.61
N ASP A 108 -7.88 -15.83 1.78
CA ASP A 108 -9.34 -15.72 1.72
C ASP A 108 -10.03 -16.22 3.01
N ARG A 109 -9.40 -17.12 3.79
CA ARG A 109 -9.92 -17.64 5.08
C ARG A 109 -10.02 -16.56 6.16
N TYR A 110 -9.05 -15.65 6.18
CA TYR A 110 -8.84 -14.72 7.29
C TYR A 110 -9.48 -13.35 7.09
N LEU A 111 -9.75 -12.98 5.83
CA LEU A 111 -10.54 -11.81 5.47
C LEU A 111 -12.04 -12.13 5.47
N GLY A 112 -12.51 -12.75 6.56
CA GLY A 112 -13.92 -13.07 6.78
C GLY A 112 -14.79 -11.84 7.02
N ASP A 113 -15.95 -12.04 7.65
CA ASP A 113 -16.97 -10.98 7.84
C ASP A 113 -16.59 -9.95 8.93
N VAL A 114 -15.61 -9.11 8.60
CA VAL A 114 -15.11 -8.00 9.43
C VAL A 114 -16.18 -6.92 9.67
N MET A 115 -17.19 -6.82 8.79
CA MET A 115 -18.36 -5.97 8.98
C MET A 115 -19.15 -6.45 10.20
N SER A 116 -19.56 -7.73 10.23
CA SER A 116 -20.27 -8.29 11.38
C SER A 116 -19.44 -8.34 12.66
N LEU A 117 -18.11 -8.48 12.58
CA LEU A 117 -17.24 -8.36 13.77
C LEU A 117 -17.33 -6.97 14.40
N ARG A 118 -17.15 -5.88 13.63
CA ARG A 118 -17.27 -4.51 14.17
C ARG A 118 -18.67 -4.21 14.68
N LEU A 119 -19.71 -4.71 14.02
CA LEU A 119 -21.10 -4.53 14.47
C LEU A 119 -21.37 -5.18 15.84
N ARG A 120 -20.65 -6.25 16.20
CA ARG A 120 -20.69 -6.86 17.55
C ARG A 120 -19.70 -6.25 18.55
N GLY A 121 -18.80 -5.36 18.11
CA GLY A 121 -17.67 -4.87 18.93
C GLY A 121 -16.52 -5.88 19.07
N GLU A 122 -16.44 -6.84 18.16
CA GLU A 122 -15.48 -7.94 18.12
C GLU A 122 -14.33 -7.68 17.14
N GLU A 123 -14.17 -6.48 16.57
CA GLU A 123 -13.13 -6.19 15.57
C GLU A 123 -11.69 -6.40 16.08
N ARG A 124 -11.50 -6.42 17.42
CA ARG A 124 -10.24 -6.82 18.06
C ARG A 124 -9.84 -8.25 17.73
N LEU A 125 -10.79 -9.16 17.48
CA LEU A 125 -10.50 -10.53 17.04
C LEU A 125 -9.79 -10.56 15.68
N VAL A 126 -9.96 -9.55 14.82
CA VAL A 126 -9.17 -9.43 13.58
C VAL A 126 -7.70 -9.20 13.92
N TRP A 127 -7.40 -8.30 14.85
CA TRP A 127 -6.04 -8.01 15.29
C TRP A 127 -5.40 -9.18 16.05
N GLU A 128 -6.16 -9.87 16.90
CA GLU A 128 -5.69 -11.06 17.64
C GLU A 128 -5.56 -12.29 16.74
N SER A 129 -6.20 -12.28 15.56
CA SER A 129 -6.02 -13.28 14.51
C SER A 129 -5.02 -12.90 13.42
N ILE A 130 -4.49 -11.67 13.30
CA ILE A 130 -3.32 -11.38 12.44
C ILE A 130 -2.09 -12.25 12.80
N PRO A 131 -1.76 -12.50 14.09
CA PRO A 131 -0.75 -13.49 14.45
C PRO A 131 -1.10 -14.87 13.89
N THR A 132 -2.34 -15.31 14.05
CA THR A 132 -2.82 -16.63 13.61
C THR A 132 -2.91 -16.74 12.09
N TRP A 133 -3.18 -15.65 11.37
CA TRP A 133 -3.22 -15.54 9.91
C TRP A 133 -1.83 -15.65 9.32
N SER A 134 -0.90 -14.86 9.85
CA SER A 134 0.53 -14.93 9.51
C SER A 134 1.09 -16.32 9.83
N TYR A 135 0.59 -16.92 10.92
CA TYR A 135 0.96 -18.26 11.35
C TYR A 135 0.32 -19.36 10.50
N GLU A 136 -0.94 -19.24 10.05
CA GLU A 136 -1.62 -20.21 9.20
C GLU A 136 -1.21 -20.12 7.73
N ILE A 137 -0.76 -18.95 7.25
CA ILE A 137 -0.02 -18.89 5.99
C ILE A 137 1.26 -19.74 6.10
N CYS A 138 1.84 -19.87 7.30
CA CYS A 138 2.94 -20.79 7.58
C CYS A 138 2.51 -22.23 7.97
N GLU A 139 1.33 -22.44 8.58
CA GLU A 139 0.87 -23.75 9.09
C GLU A 139 -0.01 -24.54 8.12
N TYR A 140 -0.62 -23.89 7.14
CA TYR A 140 -1.14 -24.61 5.99
C TYR A 140 -0.01 -25.37 5.27
N ILE A 141 1.22 -24.86 5.37
CA ILE A 141 2.44 -25.53 4.95
C ILE A 141 2.92 -26.56 6.00
N LEU A 142 2.69 -26.37 7.33
CA LEU A 142 3.05 -27.32 8.42
C LEU A 142 2.09 -27.30 9.65
N ARG A 143 1.43 -28.42 10.00
CA ARG A 143 0.29 -28.50 10.97
C ARG A 143 0.60 -28.23 12.47
N HIS A 144 -0.44 -27.77 13.19
CA HIS A 144 -0.66 -27.44 14.64
C HIS A 144 -0.03 -28.36 15.72
N PRO A 145 0.01 -28.01 17.06
CA PRO A 145 -0.64 -26.90 17.85
C PRO A 145 0.32 -26.17 18.87
N GLU A 146 0.02 -25.34 19.90
CA GLU A 146 -1.06 -24.38 20.35
C GLU A 146 -0.48 -23.49 21.51
N VAL A 147 -1.05 -22.30 21.84
CA VAL A 147 -0.57 -21.36 22.91
C VAL A 147 -1.67 -20.37 23.40
N PRO A 148 -1.68 -19.91 24.68
CA PRO A 148 -2.40 -18.68 25.11
C PRO A 148 -1.51 -17.53 25.69
N GLU A 149 -1.77 -16.28 25.24
CA GLU A 149 -2.00 -15.01 26.01
C GLU A 149 -1.18 -14.54 27.25
N ASN A 150 -0.96 -13.23 27.55
CA ASN A 150 -1.24 -11.92 26.87
C ASN A 150 -0.34 -10.75 27.43
N TYR A 151 -0.60 -9.49 27.02
CA TYR A 151 -0.24 -8.20 27.70
C TYR A 151 1.21 -7.59 27.64
N ILE A 152 1.88 -7.45 26.48
CA ILE A 152 2.92 -6.39 26.31
C ILE A 152 2.97 -5.81 24.87
N GLU A 153 1.82 -5.43 24.29
CA GLU A 153 1.60 -5.37 22.83
C GLU A 153 2.80 -5.01 21.90
N PRO A 154 3.49 -3.85 21.93
CA PRO A 154 4.58 -3.56 20.97
C PRO A 154 5.82 -4.45 21.16
N TYR A 155 6.17 -4.76 22.42
CA TYR A 155 7.27 -5.66 22.74
C TYR A 155 6.87 -7.12 22.53
N TYR A 156 5.60 -7.48 22.76
CA TYR A 156 5.02 -8.78 22.46
C TYR A 156 5.01 -9.05 20.94
N TRP A 157 4.64 -8.07 20.12
CA TRP A 157 4.77 -8.14 18.67
C TRP A 157 6.22 -8.30 18.25
N THR A 158 7.15 -7.49 18.78
CA THR A 158 8.58 -7.61 18.48
C THR A 158 9.15 -8.98 18.92
N TYR A 159 8.75 -9.46 20.09
CA TYR A 159 9.15 -10.74 20.68
C TYR A 159 8.59 -11.93 19.88
N LYS A 160 7.28 -11.98 19.63
CA LYS A 160 6.68 -13.00 18.75
C LYS A 160 7.29 -12.94 17.36
N ARG A 161 7.56 -11.75 16.82
CA ARG A 161 8.18 -11.60 15.50
C ARG A 161 9.54 -12.28 15.43
N ARG A 162 10.42 -12.04 16.42
CA ARG A 162 11.76 -12.66 16.51
C ARG A 162 11.77 -14.12 16.94
N THR A 163 10.91 -14.52 17.88
CA THR A 163 10.95 -15.86 18.50
C THR A 163 9.96 -16.86 17.91
N GLN A 164 8.94 -16.40 17.17
CA GLN A 164 7.88 -17.27 16.63
C GLN A 164 7.65 -17.09 15.13
N PHE A 165 7.66 -15.86 14.58
CA PHE A 165 7.40 -15.66 13.14
C PHE A 165 8.64 -15.83 12.28
N PHE A 166 9.70 -15.07 12.53
CA PHE A 166 10.94 -15.13 11.73
C PHE A 166 11.52 -16.57 11.66
N PRO A 167 11.66 -17.34 12.76
CA PRO A 167 12.20 -18.70 12.67
C PRO A 167 11.31 -19.69 11.87
N LYS A 168 9.99 -19.46 11.83
CA LYS A 168 9.06 -20.27 11.02
C LYS A 168 9.13 -19.88 9.55
N LEU A 169 9.19 -18.58 9.26
CA LEU A 169 9.36 -18.04 7.91
C LEU A 169 10.73 -18.40 7.31
N ASP A 170 11.79 -18.40 8.12
CA ASP A 170 13.15 -18.82 7.74
C ASP A 170 13.16 -20.28 7.26
N LYS A 171 12.56 -21.17 8.06
CA LYS A 171 12.40 -22.58 7.72
C LYS A 171 11.59 -22.75 6.44
N LEU A 172 10.45 -22.06 6.34
CA LEU A 172 9.54 -22.13 5.21
C LEU A 172 10.19 -21.68 3.89
N MET A 173 11.02 -20.63 3.91
CA MET A 173 11.81 -20.23 2.74
C MET A 173 12.80 -21.32 2.32
N ARG A 174 13.48 -21.94 3.29
CA ARG A 174 14.49 -22.99 3.03
C ARG A 174 13.86 -24.23 2.39
N GLU A 175 12.66 -24.58 2.85
CA GLU A 175 11.85 -25.66 2.27
C GLU A 175 11.34 -25.28 0.87
N PHE A 176 10.82 -24.06 0.65
CA PHE A 176 10.27 -23.63 -0.65
C PHE A 176 11.32 -23.46 -1.76
N PHE A 177 12.51 -22.96 -1.45
CA PHE A 177 13.62 -22.80 -2.41
C PHE A 177 14.60 -23.99 -2.39
N GLU A 178 14.26 -25.09 -1.70
CA GLU A 178 15.08 -26.31 -1.57
C GLU A 178 16.55 -26.06 -1.14
N THR A 179 16.80 -25.04 -0.30
CA THR A 179 18.16 -24.63 0.06
C THR A 179 18.28 -23.99 1.43
N ASP A 180 19.29 -24.42 2.20
CA ASP A 180 19.69 -23.79 3.47
C ASP A 180 20.49 -22.48 3.30
N ASN A 181 20.82 -22.08 2.06
CA ASN A 181 21.59 -20.87 1.78
C ASN A 181 20.71 -19.60 1.66
N ILE A 182 19.80 -19.41 2.61
CA ILE A 182 18.86 -18.26 2.64
C ILE A 182 19.11 -17.41 3.88
N THR A 183 19.22 -16.10 3.66
CA THR A 183 19.29 -15.09 4.72
C THR A 183 17.99 -15.10 5.52
N SER A 184 18.06 -15.16 6.86
CA SER A 184 16.88 -15.14 7.73
C SER A 184 16.10 -13.83 7.64
N PHE A 185 14.81 -13.83 7.95
CA PHE A 185 13.95 -12.65 7.94
C PHE A 185 14.43 -11.54 8.87
N GLU A 186 15.08 -11.87 9.99
CA GLU A 186 15.74 -10.86 10.82
C GLU A 186 16.95 -10.23 10.11
N GLU A 187 17.75 -11.02 9.40
CA GLU A 187 18.85 -10.50 8.60
C GLU A 187 18.37 -9.79 7.31
N LEU A 188 17.22 -10.17 6.73
CA LEU A 188 16.60 -9.48 5.59
C LEU A 188 16.03 -8.11 6.03
N GLU A 189 15.38 -8.04 7.19
CA GLU A 189 14.99 -6.76 7.81
C GLU A 189 16.23 -5.91 8.10
N ARG A 190 17.30 -6.49 8.67
CA ARG A 190 18.56 -5.78 8.94
C ARG A 190 19.29 -5.31 7.68
N LYS A 191 19.15 -6.04 6.56
CA LYS A 191 19.68 -5.70 5.23
C LYS A 191 18.67 -4.99 4.33
N THR A 192 17.59 -4.45 4.87
CA THR A 192 16.63 -3.65 4.09
C THR A 192 17.22 -2.26 3.82
N ASP A 193 17.90 -2.12 2.68
CA ASP A 193 18.61 -0.88 2.30
C ASP A 193 17.70 0.33 2.12
N LEU A 194 16.46 0.11 1.66
CA LEU A 194 15.41 1.13 1.49
C LEU A 194 14.03 0.57 1.84
N LEU A 195 13.19 1.40 2.45
CA LEU A 195 11.78 1.10 2.74
C LEU A 195 10.87 2.10 2.03
N PHE A 196 10.13 1.62 1.03
CA PHE A 196 9.08 2.39 0.36
C PHE A 196 7.82 2.44 1.22
N VAL A 197 7.38 3.63 1.62
CA VAL A 197 6.13 3.83 2.38
C VAL A 197 5.06 4.52 1.53
N ASN A 198 3.89 3.89 1.39
CA ASN A 198 2.75 4.41 0.62
C ASN A 198 2.01 5.53 1.38
N THR A 199 2.71 6.64 1.67
CA THR A 199 2.12 7.82 2.33
C THR A 199 2.85 9.11 1.96
N HIS A 200 2.41 10.25 2.50
CA HIS A 200 2.96 11.58 2.25
C HIS A 200 2.92 12.47 3.51
N PRO A 201 3.91 13.35 3.76
CA PRO A 201 3.92 14.23 4.94
C PRO A 201 2.67 15.11 5.12
N SER A 202 1.94 15.45 4.06
CA SER A 202 0.69 16.23 4.18
C SER A 202 -0.47 15.46 4.81
N VAL A 203 -0.52 14.12 4.65
CA VAL A 203 -1.59 13.26 5.20
C VAL A 203 -1.21 12.57 6.51
N GLU A 204 0.06 12.51 6.87
CA GLU A 204 0.52 11.93 8.14
C GLU A 204 0.59 12.92 9.31
N LEU A 205 0.91 12.40 10.49
CA LEU A 205 1.45 13.21 11.58
C LEU A 205 2.97 13.45 11.34
N PRO A 206 3.52 14.62 11.68
CA PRO A 206 4.94 14.89 11.55
C PRO A 206 5.78 13.87 12.34
N ARG A 207 6.76 13.26 11.68
CA ARG A 207 7.71 12.30 12.27
C ARG A 207 9.06 12.39 11.57
N SER A 208 10.13 12.24 12.32
CA SER A 208 11.48 12.08 11.76
C SER A 208 11.57 10.72 11.05
N LEU A 209 12.06 10.72 9.81
CA LEU A 209 12.34 9.53 9.04
C LEU A 209 13.84 9.49 8.69
N PRO A 210 14.54 8.35 8.86
CA PRO A 210 15.89 8.18 8.34
C PRO A 210 15.92 8.19 6.80
N PRO A 211 17.09 8.43 6.18
CA PRO A 211 17.22 8.59 4.73
C PRO A 211 16.68 7.40 3.92
N ASN A 212 16.76 6.18 4.45
CA ASN A 212 16.29 4.98 3.79
C ASN A 212 14.75 4.84 3.68
N ILE A 213 13.94 5.65 4.37
CA ILE A 213 12.47 5.58 4.29
C ILE A 213 11.92 6.56 3.24
N ILE A 214 11.64 6.04 2.04
CA ILE A 214 11.20 6.83 0.88
C ILE A 214 9.67 6.88 0.81
N SER A 215 9.10 8.08 0.95
CA SER A 215 7.65 8.30 0.88
C SER A 215 7.13 8.31 -0.55
N VAL A 216 6.43 7.25 -0.97
CA VAL A 216 5.92 7.02 -2.33
C VAL A 216 4.38 6.97 -2.39
N GLY A 217 3.70 7.63 -1.45
CA GLY A 217 2.23 7.76 -1.48
C GLY A 217 1.74 8.33 -2.82
N GLY A 218 0.75 7.66 -3.42
CA GLY A 218 0.12 8.07 -4.67
C GLY A 218 0.52 7.27 -5.92
N MET A 219 1.38 6.25 -5.81
CA MET A 219 1.77 5.41 -6.95
C MET A 219 0.56 4.80 -7.70
N GLN A 220 -0.51 4.43 -7.00
CA GLN A 220 -1.76 3.93 -7.62
C GLN A 220 -2.38 4.90 -8.63
N MET A 221 -2.08 6.19 -8.56
CA MET A 221 -2.62 7.23 -9.45
C MET A 221 -1.90 7.29 -10.81
N TYR A 222 -0.88 6.45 -11.04
CA TYR A 222 -0.29 6.26 -12.36
C TYR A 222 -1.35 5.90 -13.41
N GLY A 223 -1.25 6.49 -14.60
CA GLY A 223 -2.18 6.28 -15.71
C GLY A 223 -3.61 6.81 -15.51
N GLN A 224 -3.96 7.38 -14.35
CA GLN A 224 -5.34 7.81 -14.02
C GLN A 224 -5.92 8.84 -15.02
N LYS A 225 -5.06 9.67 -15.64
CA LYS A 225 -5.48 10.64 -16.68
C LYS A 225 -5.70 10.01 -18.07
N ASN A 226 -5.29 8.75 -18.25
CA ASN A 226 -5.28 8.07 -19.55
C ASN A 226 -6.34 6.95 -19.63
N ALA A 227 -7.02 6.64 -18.53
CA ALA A 227 -8.01 5.58 -18.43
C ALA A 227 -9.43 6.10 -18.69
N THR A 228 -10.24 5.29 -19.38
CA THR A 228 -11.62 5.64 -19.77
C THR A 228 -12.63 5.10 -18.77
N ILE A 229 -13.67 5.89 -18.49
CA ILE A 229 -14.84 5.41 -17.73
C ILE A 229 -15.74 4.60 -18.69
N PRO A 230 -16.23 3.40 -18.32
CA PRO A 230 -17.21 2.67 -19.12
C PRO A 230 -18.47 3.49 -19.39
N LYS A 231 -18.95 3.51 -20.65
CA LYS A 231 -20.06 4.36 -21.10
C LYS A 231 -21.35 4.22 -20.27
N ASP A 232 -21.63 3.04 -19.72
CA ASP A 232 -22.82 2.82 -18.89
C ASP A 232 -22.69 3.43 -17.49
N ILE A 233 -21.47 3.59 -16.99
CA ILE A 233 -21.17 4.33 -15.75
C ILE A 233 -21.10 5.83 -16.06
N GLU A 234 -20.39 6.22 -17.11
CA GLU A 234 -20.23 7.59 -17.58
C GLU A 234 -21.58 8.27 -17.84
N ASN A 235 -22.49 7.63 -18.59
CA ASN A 235 -23.83 8.14 -18.84
C ASN A 235 -24.66 8.32 -17.55
N PHE A 236 -24.42 7.50 -16.53
CA PHE A 236 -25.14 7.59 -15.24
C PHE A 236 -24.59 8.70 -14.34
N VAL A 237 -23.27 8.91 -14.30
CA VAL A 237 -22.70 10.03 -13.53
C VAL A 237 -22.90 11.38 -14.24
N ASN A 238 -23.00 11.38 -15.58
CA ASN A 238 -23.27 12.59 -16.35
C ASN A 238 -24.75 13.01 -16.37
N SER A 239 -25.71 12.10 -16.23
CA SER A 239 -27.13 12.44 -16.10
C SER A 239 -27.52 12.99 -14.73
N ALA A 240 -26.65 12.90 -13.72
CA ALA A 240 -26.89 13.46 -12.40
C ALA A 240 -26.97 14.99 -12.42
N GLU A 241 -28.05 15.58 -11.91
CA GLU A 241 -28.27 17.04 -11.98
C GLU A 241 -27.26 17.81 -11.11
N GLN A 242 -27.16 17.46 -9.83
CA GLN A 242 -26.26 18.12 -8.87
C GLN A 242 -24.86 17.48 -8.83
N GLY A 243 -24.66 16.35 -9.50
CA GLY A 243 -23.45 15.54 -9.43
C GLY A 243 -23.69 14.22 -8.69
N PHE A 244 -22.61 13.50 -8.39
CA PHE A 244 -22.71 12.15 -7.84
C PHE A 244 -21.76 11.89 -6.66
N ILE A 245 -22.12 10.91 -5.84
CA ILE A 245 -21.32 10.41 -4.73
C ILE A 245 -20.91 8.97 -5.04
N LEU A 246 -19.63 8.67 -4.86
CA LEU A 246 -19.09 7.31 -4.98
C LEU A 246 -19.19 6.59 -3.62
N ILE A 247 -19.56 5.32 -3.60
CA ILE A 247 -19.63 4.50 -2.39
C ILE A 247 -18.69 3.30 -2.58
N ALA A 248 -17.61 3.24 -1.79
CA ALA A 248 -16.53 2.27 -1.96
C ALA A 248 -15.95 1.82 -0.61
N PHE A 249 -16.46 0.70 -0.07
CA PHE A 249 -16.03 0.10 1.19
C PHE A 249 -14.83 -0.87 1.04
N GLY A 250 -14.05 -0.75 -0.03
CA GLY A 250 -12.85 -1.57 -0.28
C GLY A 250 -13.15 -2.88 -1.02
N SER A 251 -12.33 -3.90 -0.78
CA SER A 251 -12.48 -5.27 -1.32
C SER A 251 -12.63 -6.33 -0.23
N SER A 252 -12.65 -5.93 1.04
CA SER A 252 -12.77 -6.80 2.22
C SER A 252 -14.19 -6.86 2.78
N ILE A 253 -15.12 -6.13 2.17
CA ILE A 253 -16.49 -5.97 2.62
C ILE A 253 -17.37 -6.59 1.55
N ASP A 254 -17.96 -7.74 1.85
CA ASP A 254 -19.12 -8.19 1.10
C ASP A 254 -20.32 -7.34 1.53
N PHE A 255 -21.02 -6.77 0.55
CA PHE A 255 -22.25 -6.03 0.82
C PHE A 255 -23.41 -7.00 1.14
N SER A 256 -23.26 -8.31 0.88
CA SER A 256 -24.27 -9.31 1.27
C SER A 256 -24.32 -9.61 2.78
N SER A 257 -23.25 -9.32 3.54
CA SER A 257 -23.24 -9.45 5.01
C SER A 257 -23.69 -8.19 5.76
N ILE A 258 -23.99 -7.10 5.03
CA ILE A 258 -24.49 -5.87 5.62
C ILE A 258 -25.89 -6.09 6.22
N PRO A 259 -26.15 -5.70 7.49
CA PRO A 259 -27.48 -5.82 8.07
C PRO A 259 -28.51 -5.01 7.29
N ALA A 260 -29.69 -5.60 7.06
CA ALA A 260 -30.78 -4.94 6.33
C ALA A 260 -31.17 -3.57 6.91
N ALA A 261 -31.01 -3.35 8.23
CA ALA A 261 -31.23 -2.04 8.86
C ALA A 261 -30.25 -0.96 8.36
N PHE A 262 -28.99 -1.30 8.11
CA PHE A 262 -27.98 -0.38 7.57
C PHE A 262 -28.19 -0.13 6.07
N GLU A 263 -28.58 -1.16 5.30
CA GLU A 263 -28.99 -0.98 3.90
C GLU A 263 -30.19 -0.04 3.78
N LEU A 264 -31.23 -0.25 4.59
CA LEU A 264 -32.41 0.61 4.64
C LEU A 264 -32.04 2.04 5.05
N ALA A 265 -31.19 2.23 6.07
CA ALA A 265 -30.71 3.56 6.45
C ALA A 265 -29.98 4.28 5.31
N PHE A 266 -29.19 3.56 4.52
CA PHE A 266 -28.57 4.08 3.29
C PHE A 266 -29.63 4.45 2.23
N PHE A 267 -30.60 3.58 1.96
CA PHE A 267 -31.63 3.83 0.95
C PHE A 267 -32.53 5.01 1.32
N ASP A 268 -32.93 5.13 2.59
CA ASP A 268 -33.72 6.26 3.09
C ASP A 268 -32.95 7.57 3.03
N ALA A 269 -31.65 7.57 3.35
CA ALA A 269 -30.79 8.73 3.14
C ALA A 269 -30.66 9.10 1.65
N ILE A 270 -30.41 8.12 0.78
CA ILE A 270 -30.24 8.32 -0.68
C ILE A 270 -31.53 8.85 -1.34
N ASN A 271 -32.70 8.37 -0.92
CA ASN A 271 -34.01 8.82 -1.41
C ASN A 271 -34.28 10.31 -1.12
N ARG A 272 -33.66 10.89 -0.08
CA ARG A 272 -33.78 12.32 0.27
C ARG A 272 -32.98 13.24 -0.65
N PHE A 273 -32.07 12.70 -1.48
CA PHE A 273 -31.28 13.47 -2.45
C PHE A 273 -31.54 13.05 -3.92
N PRO A 274 -32.78 13.18 -4.44
CA PRO A 274 -33.16 12.65 -5.76
C PRO A 274 -32.43 13.30 -6.95
N LYS A 275 -31.74 14.43 -6.74
CA LYS A 275 -30.92 15.15 -7.73
C LYS A 275 -29.43 14.75 -7.70
N ILE A 276 -29.00 14.00 -6.69
CA ILE A 276 -27.65 13.43 -6.55
C ILE A 276 -27.73 11.95 -6.96
N HIS A 277 -26.80 11.51 -7.79
CA HIS A 277 -26.66 10.08 -8.10
C HIS A 277 -25.64 9.40 -7.18
N PHE A 278 -25.84 8.12 -6.92
CA PHE A 278 -25.01 7.34 -6.02
C PHE A 278 -24.52 6.09 -6.75
N LEU A 279 -23.21 5.88 -6.76
CA LEU A 279 -22.57 4.76 -7.46
C LEU A 279 -21.89 3.84 -6.44
N VAL A 280 -22.42 2.64 -6.25
CA VAL A 280 -21.89 1.64 -5.31
C VAL A 280 -20.93 0.71 -6.04
N LYS A 281 -19.70 0.61 -5.54
CA LYS A 281 -18.74 -0.41 -5.93
C LYS A 281 -18.86 -1.59 -4.97
N ALA A 282 -19.66 -2.58 -5.36
CA ALA A 282 -20.01 -3.76 -4.58
C ALA A 282 -20.13 -4.98 -5.48
N THR A 283 -19.56 -6.11 -5.07
CA THR A 283 -19.57 -7.39 -5.82
C THR A 283 -20.89 -8.14 -5.72
N SER A 284 -21.73 -7.84 -4.72
CA SER A 284 -23.07 -8.41 -4.57
C SER A 284 -24.00 -7.96 -5.70
N GLU A 285 -25.10 -8.69 -5.90
CA GLU A 285 -26.19 -8.20 -6.74
C GLU A 285 -26.85 -6.95 -6.12
N ALA A 286 -27.54 -6.17 -6.96
CA ALA A 286 -28.30 -5.00 -6.52
C ALA A 286 -29.58 -5.45 -5.79
N PRO A 287 -29.84 -4.99 -4.54
CA PRO A 287 -31.08 -5.26 -3.84
C PRO A 287 -32.32 -4.84 -4.64
N LYS A 288 -33.39 -5.64 -4.62
CA LYS A 288 -34.58 -5.44 -5.45
C LYS A 288 -35.27 -4.08 -5.28
N ASN A 289 -35.07 -3.43 -4.12
CA ASN A 289 -35.71 -2.18 -3.72
C ASN A 289 -34.77 -0.96 -3.83
N CYS A 290 -33.70 -1.03 -4.64
CA CYS A 290 -32.76 0.10 -4.82
C CYS A 290 -33.46 1.42 -5.21
N PRO A 291 -33.09 2.56 -4.59
CA PRO A 291 -33.45 3.90 -5.05
C PRO A 291 -33.11 4.15 -6.53
N LYS A 292 -33.95 4.93 -7.22
CA LYS A 292 -33.79 5.19 -8.67
C LYS A 292 -32.51 5.94 -9.03
N ASN A 293 -31.96 6.69 -8.09
CA ASN A 293 -30.69 7.43 -8.19
C ASN A 293 -29.48 6.60 -7.69
N LEU A 294 -29.65 5.33 -7.36
CA LEU A 294 -28.60 4.41 -6.93
C LEU A 294 -28.23 3.41 -8.03
N LYS A 295 -26.94 3.12 -8.20
CA LYS A 295 -26.46 2.12 -9.18
C LYS A 295 -25.33 1.28 -8.59
N TYR A 296 -25.50 -0.04 -8.60
CA TYR A 296 -24.47 -1.00 -8.20
C TYR A 296 -23.58 -1.39 -9.38
N LYS A 297 -22.29 -1.61 -9.11
CA LYS A 297 -21.29 -2.12 -10.05
C LYS A 297 -20.29 -3.04 -9.32
N PRO A 298 -20.08 -4.29 -9.76
CA PRO A 298 -19.03 -5.17 -9.22
C PRO A 298 -17.62 -4.68 -9.54
N TRP A 299 -17.47 -3.87 -10.60
CA TRP A 299 -16.23 -3.18 -10.91
C TRP A 299 -16.52 -1.77 -11.45
N ALA A 300 -15.75 -0.80 -10.97
CA ALA A 300 -15.81 0.60 -11.39
C ALA A 300 -14.40 1.22 -11.35
N PRO A 301 -14.06 2.12 -12.29
CA PRO A 301 -12.75 2.79 -12.34
C PRO A 301 -12.68 3.90 -11.27
N GLN A 302 -12.39 3.48 -10.04
CA GLN A 302 -12.55 4.29 -8.82
C GLN A 302 -11.77 5.61 -8.85
N LYS A 303 -10.50 5.58 -9.26
CA LYS A 303 -9.64 6.77 -9.26
C LYS A 303 -9.98 7.75 -10.40
N GLU A 304 -10.47 7.24 -11.53
CA GLU A 304 -11.02 8.03 -12.64
C GLU A 304 -12.35 8.67 -12.27
N LEU A 305 -13.22 7.93 -11.57
CA LEU A 305 -14.49 8.42 -11.02
C LEU A 305 -14.25 9.49 -9.95
N MET A 306 -13.30 9.30 -9.04
CA MET A 306 -12.92 10.36 -8.09
C MET A 306 -12.40 11.62 -8.81
N ALA A 307 -11.68 11.47 -9.93
CA ALA A 307 -11.22 12.60 -10.74
C ALA A 307 -12.31 13.27 -11.61
N HIS A 308 -13.51 12.69 -11.71
CA HIS A 308 -14.58 13.18 -12.57
C HIS A 308 -15.16 14.52 -12.06
N PRO A 309 -15.41 15.53 -12.92
CA PRO A 309 -15.81 16.87 -12.47
C PRO A 309 -17.16 16.93 -11.75
N LYS A 310 -18.05 15.95 -11.96
CA LYS A 310 -19.33 15.82 -11.22
C LYS A 310 -19.22 15.12 -9.86
N THR A 311 -18.03 14.73 -9.40
CA THR A 311 -17.87 14.01 -8.13
C THR A 311 -17.97 14.97 -6.94
N LEU A 312 -18.95 14.73 -6.08
CA LEU A 312 -19.25 15.56 -4.91
C LEU A 312 -18.46 15.11 -3.67
N ALA A 313 -18.50 13.82 -3.37
CA ALA A 313 -17.80 13.18 -2.24
C ALA A 313 -17.62 11.67 -2.51
N CYS A 314 -16.87 10.99 -1.65
CA CYS A 314 -16.87 9.53 -1.57
C CYS A 314 -17.23 9.05 -0.16
N ILE A 315 -18.15 8.08 -0.05
CA ILE A 315 -18.40 7.32 1.18
C ILE A 315 -17.47 6.11 1.17
N THR A 316 -16.75 5.87 2.26
CA THR A 316 -15.70 4.84 2.31
C THR A 316 -15.47 4.27 3.71
N HIS A 317 -15.02 3.00 3.74
CA HIS A 317 -14.44 2.32 4.90
C HIS A 317 -13.18 2.98 5.50
N SER A 318 -12.71 4.11 4.99
CA SER A 318 -11.50 4.82 5.46
C SER A 318 -10.16 4.08 5.30
N GLY A 319 -10.09 3.06 4.43
CA GLY A 319 -8.83 2.37 4.11
C GLY A 319 -7.84 3.25 3.33
N LEU A 320 -6.55 3.14 3.66
CA LEU A 320 -5.46 4.02 3.19
C LEU A 320 -5.47 4.35 1.68
N ASN A 321 -5.63 3.34 0.82
CA ASN A 321 -5.55 3.55 -0.64
C ASN A 321 -6.65 4.48 -1.18
N GLY A 322 -7.89 4.32 -0.71
CA GLY A 322 -9.01 5.18 -1.13
C GLY A 322 -8.89 6.61 -0.60
N ILE A 323 -8.25 6.79 0.56
CA ILE A 323 -7.91 8.12 1.10
C ILE A 323 -6.89 8.81 0.21
N ILE A 324 -5.83 8.11 -0.22
CA ILE A 324 -4.81 8.67 -1.12
C ILE A 324 -5.42 9.04 -2.48
N GLU A 325 -6.29 8.19 -3.04
CA GLU A 325 -7.02 8.47 -4.29
C GLU A 325 -7.91 9.73 -4.17
N ALA A 326 -8.64 9.86 -3.05
CA ALA A 326 -9.49 11.01 -2.78
C ALA A 326 -8.67 12.30 -2.52
N THR A 327 -7.56 12.21 -1.79
CA THR A 327 -6.63 13.33 -1.58
C THR A 327 -6.01 13.79 -2.90
N TRP A 328 -5.58 12.86 -3.75
CA TRP A 328 -5.01 13.18 -5.07
C TRP A 328 -6.02 13.82 -6.02
N THR A 329 -7.31 13.50 -5.91
CA THR A 329 -8.38 14.07 -6.76
C THR A 329 -9.03 15.32 -6.16
N GLY A 330 -8.89 15.55 -4.85
CA GLY A 330 -9.48 16.67 -4.13
C GLY A 330 -10.95 16.43 -3.74
N VAL A 331 -11.33 15.17 -3.53
CA VAL A 331 -12.71 14.73 -3.23
C VAL A 331 -12.91 14.58 -1.71
N PRO A 332 -13.82 15.33 -1.07
CA PRO A 332 -14.17 15.15 0.33
C PRO A 332 -14.75 13.78 0.66
N LEU A 333 -14.65 13.37 1.93
CA LEU A 333 -14.96 12.00 2.36
C LEU A 333 -16.06 11.93 3.43
N ILE A 334 -16.92 10.92 3.32
CA ILE A 334 -17.69 10.38 4.47
C ILE A 334 -17.01 9.07 4.87
N LEU A 335 -16.65 8.99 6.15
CA LEU A 335 -15.68 8.04 6.69
C LEU A 335 -16.39 7.14 7.68
N ILE A 336 -16.62 5.88 7.30
CA ILE A 336 -17.33 4.88 8.10
C ILE A 336 -16.34 3.73 8.36
N PRO A 337 -15.41 3.88 9.33
CA PRO A 337 -14.39 2.89 9.61
C PRO A 337 -14.99 1.57 10.12
N ILE A 338 -14.34 0.46 9.79
CA ILE A 338 -14.83 -0.90 10.10
C ILE A 338 -13.79 -1.67 10.92
N PHE A 339 -12.54 -1.75 10.45
CA PHE A 339 -11.48 -2.53 11.10
C PHE A 339 -10.09 -1.96 10.79
N ALA A 340 -9.02 -2.62 11.24
CA ALA A 340 -7.63 -2.24 10.94
C ALA A 340 -7.31 -0.76 11.29
N GLU A 341 -6.53 -0.06 10.47
CA GLU A 341 -6.08 1.32 10.70
C GLU A 341 -7.15 2.39 10.40
N GLN A 342 -8.35 1.97 9.96
CA GLN A 342 -9.38 2.82 9.37
C GLN A 342 -9.89 3.89 10.35
N ASP A 343 -9.98 3.57 11.65
CA ASP A 343 -10.40 4.53 12.67
C ASP A 343 -9.41 5.69 12.83
N TYR A 344 -8.12 5.37 12.98
CA TYR A 344 -7.02 6.35 13.04
C TYR A 344 -7.00 7.25 11.78
N GLN A 345 -7.22 6.64 10.61
CA GLN A 345 -7.33 7.34 9.34
C GLN A 345 -8.56 8.28 9.29
N ALA A 346 -9.72 7.83 9.79
CA ALA A 346 -10.94 8.63 9.85
C ALA A 346 -10.76 9.86 10.76
N TYR A 347 -10.23 9.66 11.98
CA TYR A 347 -9.93 10.76 12.91
C TYR A 347 -8.94 11.77 12.31
N LYS A 348 -7.87 11.30 11.64
CA LYS A 348 -6.87 12.16 10.96
C LYS A 348 -7.46 13.08 9.88
N LEU A 349 -8.57 12.68 9.26
CA LEU A 349 -9.23 13.42 8.17
C LEU A 349 -10.37 14.30 8.66
N GLN A 350 -11.11 13.86 9.68
CA GLN A 350 -12.07 14.69 10.39
C GLN A 350 -11.38 15.88 11.07
N ALA A 351 -10.24 15.66 11.75
CA ALA A 351 -9.45 16.72 12.37
C ALA A 351 -8.75 17.67 11.36
N ARG A 352 -8.72 17.30 10.08
CA ARG A 352 -8.28 18.15 8.96
C ARG A 352 -9.44 18.86 8.26
N GLU A 353 -10.69 18.66 8.71
CA GLU A 353 -11.90 19.18 8.08
C GLU A 353 -12.02 18.79 6.59
N VAL A 354 -11.52 17.62 6.18
CA VAL A 354 -11.63 17.10 4.79
C VAL A 354 -12.63 15.95 4.65
N GLY A 355 -13.23 15.52 5.77
CA GLY A 355 -14.30 14.54 5.79
C GLY A 355 -15.09 14.50 7.10
N ILE A 356 -16.15 13.70 7.11
CA ILE A 356 -17.05 13.49 8.25
C ILE A 356 -16.95 12.02 8.67
N ARG A 357 -16.56 11.74 9.92
CA ARG A 357 -16.59 10.38 10.49
C ARG A 357 -17.98 10.07 11.04
N LEU A 358 -18.49 8.88 10.75
CA LEU A 358 -19.69 8.30 11.37
C LEU A 358 -19.31 6.95 12.00
N GLU A 359 -19.87 6.60 13.16
CA GLU A 359 -19.61 5.31 13.80
C GLU A 359 -20.55 4.23 13.23
N LEU A 360 -19.99 3.10 12.79
CA LEU A 360 -20.74 2.04 12.09
C LEU A 360 -21.89 1.46 12.93
N ARG A 361 -21.77 1.45 14.26
CA ARG A 361 -22.74 0.87 15.18
C ARG A 361 -23.93 1.77 15.51
N ASP A 362 -23.73 3.09 15.45
CA ASP A 362 -24.68 4.09 15.93
C ASP A 362 -25.42 4.81 14.78
N ILE A 363 -24.88 4.68 13.55
CA ILE A 363 -25.32 5.37 12.34
C ILE A 363 -26.75 5.00 11.89
N ASN A 364 -27.55 6.04 11.62
CA ASN A 364 -28.90 5.91 11.05
C ASN A 364 -29.10 6.80 9.80
N ALA A 365 -30.32 6.79 9.25
CA ALA A 365 -30.65 7.54 8.04
C ALA A 365 -30.51 9.06 8.19
N ASP A 366 -30.72 9.62 9.38
CA ASP A 366 -30.60 11.05 9.65
C ASP A 366 -29.14 11.49 9.79
N ASP A 367 -28.26 10.63 10.33
CA ASP A 367 -26.80 10.87 10.33
C ASP A 367 -26.24 10.87 8.91
N LEU A 368 -26.61 9.86 8.12
CA LEU A 368 -26.22 9.76 6.70
C LEU A 368 -26.75 10.96 5.91
N THR A 369 -27.99 11.38 6.15
CA THR A 369 -28.57 12.58 5.54
C THR A 369 -27.79 13.83 5.92
N SER A 370 -27.47 13.99 7.21
CA SER A 370 -26.72 15.13 7.72
C SER A 370 -25.30 15.17 7.17
N ALA A 371 -24.63 14.03 7.07
CA ALA A 371 -23.30 13.93 6.48
C ALA A 371 -23.30 14.22 4.97
N ILE A 372 -24.25 13.66 4.21
CA ILE A 372 -24.39 13.93 2.77
C ILE A 372 -24.71 15.42 2.54
N TYR A 373 -25.63 16.00 3.31
CA TYR A 373 -25.95 17.42 3.22
C TYR A 373 -24.72 18.29 3.54
N ASN A 374 -24.04 18.05 4.65
CA ASN A 374 -22.89 18.85 5.08
C ASN A 374 -21.69 18.72 4.13
N ILE A 375 -21.36 17.51 3.65
CA ILE A 375 -20.20 17.30 2.76
C ILE A 375 -20.42 17.90 1.36
N THR A 376 -21.69 18.05 0.93
CA THR A 376 -22.04 18.59 -0.40
C THR A 376 -22.31 20.09 -0.38
N THR A 377 -22.83 20.65 0.71
CA THR A 377 -23.22 22.07 0.81
C THR A 377 -22.19 22.96 1.51
N ASN A 378 -21.42 22.45 2.48
CA ASN A 378 -20.41 23.26 3.17
C ASN A 378 -19.10 23.30 2.36
N PRO A 379 -18.70 24.48 1.82
CA PRO A 379 -17.51 24.59 0.99
C PRO A 379 -16.20 24.34 1.76
N MET A 380 -16.22 24.38 3.10
CA MET A 380 -15.07 24.09 3.97
C MET A 380 -14.39 22.76 3.58
N TYR A 381 -15.16 21.66 3.49
CA TYR A 381 -14.61 20.34 3.21
C TYR A 381 -13.91 20.28 1.85
N ARG A 382 -14.52 20.87 0.81
CA ARG A 382 -13.95 20.92 -0.54
C ARG A 382 -12.74 21.86 -0.61
N ASN A 383 -12.76 22.99 0.08
CA ASN A 383 -11.66 23.95 0.12
C ASN A 383 -10.46 23.39 0.88
N ASN A 384 -10.66 22.74 2.02
CA ASN A 384 -9.59 22.10 2.78
C ASN A 384 -9.03 20.87 2.06
N MET A 385 -9.89 20.06 1.40
CA MET A 385 -9.41 18.95 0.58
C MET A 385 -8.67 19.42 -0.69
N LYS A 386 -8.99 20.61 -1.24
CA LYS A 386 -8.20 21.26 -2.29
C LYS A 386 -6.83 21.74 -1.82
N LYS A 387 -6.72 22.31 -0.61
CA LYS A 387 -5.42 22.63 0.01
C LYS A 387 -4.58 21.35 0.21
N LEU A 388 -5.21 20.28 0.72
CA LEU A 388 -4.54 18.99 0.95
C LEU A 388 -4.10 18.31 -0.35
N GLN A 389 -4.92 18.38 -1.41
CA GLN A 389 -4.56 17.95 -2.76
C GLN A 389 -3.32 18.67 -3.29
N ALA A 390 -3.31 20.01 -3.22
CA ALA A 390 -2.17 20.81 -3.66
C ALA A 390 -0.89 20.40 -2.90
N ALA A 391 -0.95 20.34 -1.56
CA ALA A 391 0.16 19.91 -0.72
C ALA A 391 0.52 18.41 -0.82
N PHE A 392 -0.28 17.59 -1.52
CA PHE A 392 0.06 16.19 -1.85
C PHE A 392 0.72 16.08 -3.23
N GLN A 393 0.34 16.96 -4.18
CA GLN A 393 0.83 16.94 -5.55
C GLN A 393 2.06 17.82 -5.79
N ASP A 394 2.28 18.83 -4.94
CA ASP A 394 3.50 19.66 -4.93
C ASP A 394 4.70 18.86 -4.44
N ARG A 395 5.41 18.23 -5.38
CA ARG A 395 6.51 17.29 -5.15
C ARG A 395 7.55 17.42 -6.29
N PRO A 396 8.88 17.35 -6.01
CA PRO A 396 9.89 17.48 -7.05
C PRO A 396 9.86 16.40 -8.15
N GLN A 397 9.23 15.25 -7.88
CA GLN A 397 9.16 14.10 -8.77
C GLN A 397 7.85 13.33 -8.53
N SER A 398 7.34 12.63 -9.55
CA SER A 398 6.17 11.76 -9.37
C SER A 398 6.49 10.61 -8.40
N PRO A 399 5.52 10.07 -7.64
CA PRO A 399 5.77 8.95 -6.72
C PRO A 399 6.36 7.71 -7.41
N ILE A 400 6.03 7.51 -8.69
CA ILE A 400 6.49 6.38 -9.52
C ILE A 400 7.93 6.56 -9.96
N ASP A 401 8.24 7.71 -10.55
CA ASP A 401 9.59 7.95 -11.06
C ASP A 401 10.58 8.10 -9.88
N LEU A 402 10.11 8.56 -8.72
CA LEU A 402 10.84 8.54 -7.44
C LEU A 402 11.12 7.11 -6.96
N ALA A 403 10.10 6.24 -6.95
CA ALA A 403 10.27 4.84 -6.56
C ALA A 403 11.27 4.12 -7.49
N VAL A 404 11.13 4.30 -8.81
CA VAL A 404 12.08 3.78 -9.81
C VAL A 404 13.48 4.33 -9.61
N TYR A 405 13.65 5.65 -9.41
CA TYR A 405 14.96 6.26 -9.18
C TYR A 405 15.68 5.58 -8.00
N TRP A 406 14.96 5.35 -6.91
CA TRP A 406 15.48 4.72 -5.70
C TRP A 406 15.71 3.21 -5.84
N THR A 407 14.85 2.48 -6.58
CA THR A 407 15.10 1.07 -6.94
C THR A 407 16.37 0.94 -7.79
N GLU A 408 16.56 1.79 -8.79
CA GLU A 408 17.82 1.80 -9.53
C GLU A 408 19.00 2.35 -8.71
N PHE A 409 18.75 3.12 -7.65
CA PHE A 409 19.82 3.64 -6.78
C PHE A 409 20.45 2.51 -5.97
N THR A 410 19.67 1.52 -5.50
CA THR A 410 20.25 0.31 -4.89
C THR A 410 20.99 -0.52 -5.94
N LEU A 411 20.44 -0.68 -7.14
CA LEU A 411 21.10 -1.36 -8.29
C LEU A 411 22.34 -0.61 -8.87
N ARG A 412 22.79 0.47 -8.22
CA ARG A 412 24.00 1.26 -8.56
C ARG A 412 25.03 1.35 -7.43
N HIS A 413 24.74 0.86 -6.22
CA HIS A 413 25.63 1.01 -5.06
C HIS A 413 25.61 -0.25 -4.18
N ASP A 414 26.75 -0.92 -4.07
CA ASP A 414 26.89 -2.19 -3.31
C ASP A 414 26.88 -2.02 -1.78
N ASP A 415 27.00 -0.78 -1.28
CA ASP A 415 26.89 -0.41 0.13
C ASP A 415 25.97 0.80 0.30
N LEU A 416 24.90 0.63 1.07
CA LEU A 416 23.94 1.68 1.46
C LEU A 416 23.85 1.86 2.98
N SER A 417 24.85 1.39 3.73
CA SER A 417 24.93 1.55 5.20
C SER A 417 24.81 3.01 5.66
N PHE A 418 25.23 3.98 4.85
CA PHE A 418 25.09 5.42 5.10
C PHE A 418 23.64 5.94 5.05
N MET A 419 22.71 5.21 4.43
CA MET A 419 21.28 5.52 4.40
C MET A 419 20.54 4.99 5.64
N ASN A 420 21.11 3.99 6.31
CA ASN A 420 20.48 3.28 7.41
C ASN A 420 20.54 4.09 8.72
N PRO A 421 19.48 4.05 9.55
CA PRO A 421 19.51 4.70 10.85
C PRO A 421 20.54 4.04 11.77
N ILE A 422 21.23 4.87 12.57
CA ILE A 422 22.13 4.46 13.67
C ILE A 422 21.37 3.68 14.79
N ILE A 423 20.06 3.49 14.65
CA ILE A 423 19.16 2.81 15.62
C ILE A 423 19.53 1.33 15.85
N TYR A 424 20.32 0.70 14.97
CA TYR A 424 20.95 -0.61 15.24
C TYR A 424 22.02 -0.60 16.35
N GLN A 425 22.25 0.53 17.01
CA GLN A 425 23.02 0.62 18.25
C GLN A 425 22.33 -0.15 19.40
N PRO A 426 22.97 -1.19 19.98
CA PRO A 426 22.36 -1.99 21.05
C PRO A 426 21.95 -1.15 22.27
N TRP A 427 22.66 -0.05 22.55
CA TRP A 427 22.51 0.71 23.79
C TRP A 427 21.09 1.30 23.99
N ARG A 428 20.32 1.60 22.93
CA ARG A 428 18.97 2.18 23.12
C ARG A 428 17.96 1.11 23.58
N VAL A 429 17.98 -0.06 22.94
CA VAL A 429 17.21 -1.24 23.38
C VAL A 429 17.69 -1.71 24.76
N TYR A 430 19.00 -1.63 25.03
CA TYR A 430 19.60 -1.94 26.33
C TYR A 430 19.12 -0.97 27.43
N ILE A 431 19.09 0.34 27.19
CA ILE A 431 18.56 1.32 28.15
C ILE A 431 17.04 1.15 28.35
N GLU A 432 16.27 0.96 27.29
CA GLU A 432 14.81 0.79 27.42
C GLU A 432 14.44 -0.49 28.17
N SER A 433 15.19 -1.59 27.96
CA SER A 433 15.05 -2.82 28.76
C SER A 433 15.60 -2.71 30.18
N LEU A 434 16.74 -2.04 30.42
CA LEU A 434 17.23 -1.76 31.79
C LEU A 434 16.31 -0.83 32.58
N LEU A 435 15.50 0.02 31.93
CA LEU A 435 14.56 0.91 32.61
C LEU A 435 13.19 0.27 32.86
N PHE A 436 12.68 -0.58 31.96
CA PHE A 436 11.37 -1.23 32.16
C PHE A 436 11.44 -2.59 32.84
N THR A 437 12.37 -3.48 32.43
CA THR A 437 12.34 -4.89 32.82
C THR A 437 12.75 -5.15 34.28
N PRO A 438 13.81 -4.54 34.86
CA PRO A 438 14.13 -4.71 36.27
C PRO A 438 13.36 -3.75 37.19
N ALA A 439 12.86 -2.62 36.69
CA ALA A 439 12.14 -1.66 37.53
C ALA A 439 10.81 -2.23 38.05
N LEU A 440 10.10 -3.04 37.26
CA LEU A 440 8.86 -3.71 37.68
C LEU A 440 9.05 -4.59 38.93
N PRO A 441 10.01 -5.55 38.98
CA PRO A 441 10.27 -6.31 40.21
C PRO A 441 10.75 -5.43 41.39
N TRP A 442 11.52 -4.35 41.16
CA TRP A 442 11.88 -3.42 42.25
C TRP A 442 10.66 -2.66 42.80
N VAL A 443 9.76 -2.16 41.93
CA VAL A 443 8.51 -1.50 42.35
C VAL A 443 7.60 -2.48 43.07
N ALA A 444 7.46 -3.72 42.58
CA ALA A 444 6.68 -4.76 43.25
C ALA A 444 7.25 -5.08 44.65
N LEU A 445 8.58 -5.23 44.77
CA LEU A 445 9.27 -5.48 46.03
C LEU A 445 9.10 -4.32 47.01
N ILE A 446 9.33 -3.08 46.56
CA ILE A 446 9.15 -1.87 47.39
C ILE A 446 7.70 -1.74 47.85
N THR A 447 6.73 -1.98 46.98
CA THR A 447 5.29 -1.96 47.33
C THR A 447 4.96 -3.03 48.36
N THR A 448 5.44 -4.27 48.16
CA THR A 448 5.22 -5.40 49.08
C THR A 448 5.85 -5.12 50.46
N LEU A 449 7.09 -4.62 50.50
CA LEU A 449 7.75 -4.23 51.74
C LEU A 449 7.02 -3.07 52.44
N SER A 450 6.53 -2.10 51.67
CA SER A 450 5.79 -0.95 52.22
C SER A 450 4.46 -1.40 52.85
N VAL A 451 3.74 -2.31 52.21
CA VAL A 451 2.53 -2.95 52.77
C VAL A 451 2.87 -3.74 54.04
N ILE A 452 3.92 -4.58 54.02
CA ILE A 452 4.34 -5.35 55.20
C ILE A 452 4.70 -4.42 56.38
N ILE A 453 5.42 -3.33 56.12
CA ILE A 453 5.78 -2.34 57.15
C ILE A 453 4.54 -1.64 57.71
N LEU A 454 3.59 -1.23 56.85
CA LEU A 454 2.30 -0.68 57.26
C LEU A 454 1.50 -1.66 58.11
N THR A 455 1.36 -2.91 57.69
CA THR A 455 0.67 -3.97 58.44
C THR A 455 1.33 -4.20 59.81
N ILE A 456 2.65 -4.32 59.87
CA ILE A 456 3.39 -4.49 61.14
C ILE A 456 3.23 -3.27 62.05
N SER A 457 3.17 -2.06 61.49
CA SER A 457 2.92 -0.83 62.26
C SER A 457 1.50 -0.80 62.85
N ILE A 458 0.49 -1.21 62.07
CA ILE A 458 -0.92 -1.28 62.50
C ILE A 458 -1.15 -2.34 63.58
N PHE A 459 -0.41 -3.46 63.56
CA PHE A 459 -0.49 -4.51 64.59
C PHE A 459 0.51 -4.34 65.76
N ARG A 460 1.17 -3.18 65.87
CA ARG A 460 2.08 -2.85 67.00
C ARG A 460 1.73 -1.54 67.73
N GLY A 461 0.68 -0.85 67.29
CA GLY A 461 -0.01 0.21 68.04
C GLY A 461 -1.24 -0.36 68.76
#